data_AF-A0A7Y0S5Q0-F1
#
_entry.id   AF-A0A7Y0S5Q0-F1
#
_cell.length_a   1.000
_cell.length_b   1.000
_cell.length_c   1.000
_cell.angle_alpha   90.00
_cell.angle_beta   90.00
_cell.angle_gamma   90.00
#
_symmetry.space_group_name_H-M   'P 1'
#
loop_
_entity.id
_entity.type
_entity.pdbx_description
1 polymer ?
#
loop_
_entity_poly.entity_id
_entity_poly.type
_entity_poly.pdbx_seq_one_letter_code
_entity_poly.pdbx_strand_id
1 'polypeptide(L)' 'APIAYVNLPQAFVFNVTGDSRDRLVQIKAQLMVRGAENEELARYHSPLIESSMLSTFASATVDQLRSPTGRVELRDRA' A
#
# COMPACT_ATOMS: atom_id res chain seq x y z
N ALA A 1 15.97 -5.16 17.77
CA ALA A 1 16.47 -5.18 16.37
C ALA A 1 16.30 -3.80 15.73
N PRO A 2 17.26 -3.37 14.88
CA PRO A 2 17.25 -2.06 14.21
C PRO A 2 16.07 -1.90 13.24
N ILE A 3 15.68 -0.66 12.96
CA ILE A 3 14.62 -0.33 11.99
C ILE A 3 15.28 -0.12 10.62
N ALA A 4 14.68 -0.70 9.58
CA ALA A 4 15.07 -0.48 8.19
C ALA A 4 13.84 -0.13 7.35
N TYR A 5 14.05 0.58 6.24
CA TYR A 5 13.00 0.97 5.30
C TYR A 5 13.33 0.39 3.93
N VAL A 6 12.47 -0.50 3.43
CA VAL A 6 12.58 -1.07 2.08
C VAL A 6 11.68 -0.28 1.14
N ASN A 7 12.29 0.30 0.12
CA ASN A 7 11.56 1.14 -0.83
C ASN A 7 10.91 0.29 -1.92
N LEU A 8 9.60 0.47 -2.15
CA LEU A 8 8.91 -0.11 -3.30
C LEU A 8 9.05 0.85 -4.48
N PRO A 9 9.72 0.45 -5.58
CA PRO A 9 10.05 1.36 -6.67
C PRO A 9 8.81 1.77 -7.47
N GLN A 10 7.84 0.86 -7.61
CA GLN A 10 6.64 1.07 -8.39
C GLN A 10 5.56 1.78 -7.56
N ALA A 11 4.99 2.86 -8.11
CA ALA A 11 3.81 3.47 -7.52
C ALA A 11 2.57 2.63 -7.86
N PHE A 12 1.68 2.44 -6.89
CA PHE A 12 0.40 1.78 -7.10
C PHE A 12 -0.56 2.77 -7.75
N VAL A 13 -1.00 2.46 -8.96
CA VAL A 13 -1.99 3.24 -9.70
C VAL A 13 -3.20 2.38 -9.96
N PHE A 14 -4.36 2.81 -9.49
CA PHE A 14 -5.61 2.09 -9.67
C PHE A 14 -6.79 3.06 -9.79
N ASN A 15 -7.85 2.59 -10.45
CA ASN A 15 -9.10 3.31 -10.58
C ASN A 15 -10.02 2.94 -9.42
N VAL A 16 -10.69 3.93 -8.86
CA VAL A 16 -11.72 3.74 -7.84
C VAL A 16 -13.03 4.27 -8.41
N THR A 17 -14.03 3.40 -8.47
CA THR A 17 -15.38 3.77 -8.92
C THR A 17 -16.05 4.57 -7.82
N GLY A 18 -16.41 5.82 -8.14
CA GLY A 18 -17.21 6.68 -7.30
C GLY A 18 -18.57 6.96 -7.93
N ASP A 19 -19.54 7.34 -7.11
CA ASP A 19 -20.95 7.54 -7.52
C ASP A 19 -21.13 8.44 -8.76
N SER A 20 -20.26 9.44 -8.93
CA SER A 20 -20.35 10.40 -10.03
C SER A 20 -19.36 10.14 -11.18
N ARG A 21 -18.17 9.62 -10.88
CA ARG A 21 -17.06 9.48 -11.84
C ARG A 21 -15.95 8.61 -11.27
N ASP A 22 -15.32 7.83 -12.14
CA ASP A 22 -14.08 7.12 -11.82
C ASP A 22 -12.94 8.10 -11.50
N ARG A 23 -12.18 7.76 -10.46
CA ARG A 23 -11.02 8.53 -10.02
C ARG A 23 -9.78 7.65 -10.08
N LEU A 24 -8.69 8.24 -10.56
CA LEU A 24 -7.38 7.59 -10.54
C LEU A 24 -6.68 7.96 -9.23
N VAL A 25 -6.17 6.94 -8.54
CA VAL A 25 -5.45 7.08 -7.27
C VAL A 25 -4.02 6.60 -7.48
N GLN A 26 -3.05 7.36 -6.95
CA GLN A 26 -1.65 7.01 -6.97
C GLN A 26 -1.10 6.97 -5.54
N ILE A 27 -0.57 5.82 -5.13
CA ILE A 27 0.04 5.60 -3.80
C ILE A 27 1.51 5.22 -3.98
N LYS A 28 2.39 5.90 -3.26
CA LYS A 28 3.80 5.52 -3.11
C LYS A 28 4.02 5.01 -1.68
N ALA A 29 4.51 3.79 -1.55
CA ALA A 29 4.66 3.11 -0.27
C ALA A 29 6.12 2.73 0.00
N GLN A 30 6.43 2.57 1.29
CA GLN A 30 7.70 2.04 1.79
C GLN A 30 7.39 1.06 2.90
N LEU A 31 8.14 -0.03 2.97
CA LEU A 31 7.99 -1.05 4.00
C LEU A 31 8.90 -0.71 5.17
N MET A 32 8.32 -0.57 6.36
CA MET A 32 9.08 -0.46 7.60
C MET A 32 9.26 -1.85 8.19
N VAL A 33 10.50 -2.31 8.28
CA VAL A 33 10.84 -3.64 8.80
C VAL A 33 11.81 -3.50 9.97
N ARG A 34 11.89 -4.56 10.78
CA ARG A 34 12.75 -4.60 11.95
C ARG A 34 13.71 -5.79 11.86
N GLY A 35 15.01 -5.51 11.86
CA GLY A 35 16.08 -6.53 11.73
C GLY A 35 16.51 -6.78 10.29
N ALA A 36 17.77 -7.17 10.12
CA ALA A 36 18.40 -7.35 8.80
C ALA A 36 17.79 -8.52 8.00
N GLU A 37 17.44 -9.62 8.67
CA GLU A 37 16.76 -10.77 8.04
C GLU A 37 15.42 -10.37 7.41
N ASN A 38 14.61 -9.58 8.13
CA ASN A 38 13.34 -9.08 7.62
C ASN A 38 13.51 -8.08 6.47
N GLU A 39 14.62 -7.34 6.44
CA GLU A 39 14.95 -6.47 5.30
C GLU A 39 15.23 -7.29 4.04
N GLU A 40 16.04 -8.35 4.17
CA GLU A 40 16.35 -9.25 3.06
C GLU A 40 15.11 -9.98 2.55
N LEU A 41 14.30 -10.54 3.47
CA LEU A 41 13.02 -11.19 3.14
C LEU A 41 12.05 -10.23 2.46
N ALA A 42 11.90 -9.00 2.97
CA ALA A 42 11.01 -8.00 2.37
C ALA A 42 11.48 -7.61 0.97
N ARG A 43 12.81 -7.46 0.76
CA ARG A 43 13.36 -7.17 -0.57
C ARG A 43 13.13 -8.35 -1.52
N TYR A 44 13.39 -9.58 -1.09
CA TYR A 44 13.22 -10.79 -1.89
C TYR A 44 11.75 -11.02 -2.29
N HIS A 45 10.81 -10.82 -1.37
CA HIS A 45 9.38 -11.00 -1.59
C HIS A 45 8.65 -9.72 -2.05
N SER A 46 9.36 -8.68 -2.49
CA SER A 46 8.75 -7.42 -2.95
C SER A 46 7.60 -7.65 -3.94
N PRO A 47 7.71 -8.51 -4.98
CA PRO A 47 6.62 -8.72 -5.93
C PRO A 47 5.33 -9.28 -5.30
N LEU A 48 5.47 -10.17 -4.31
CA LEU A 48 4.33 -10.74 -3.60
C LEU A 48 3.65 -9.67 -2.71
N ILE A 49 4.46 -8.87 -2.01
CA ILE A 49 3.99 -7.79 -1.16
C ILE A 49 3.25 -6.74 -2.01
N GLU A 50 3.82 -6.37 -3.16
CA GLU A 50 3.19 -5.46 -4.13
C GLU A 50 1.83 -5.98 -4.59
N SER A 51 1.75 -7.27 -4.97
CA SER A 51 0.49 -7.89 -5.35
C SER A 51 -0.56 -7.82 -4.23
N SER A 52 -0.16 -8.12 -2.99
CA SER A 52 -1.07 -8.08 -1.83
C SER A 52 -1.57 -6.66 -1.55
N MET A 53 -0.67 -5.67 -1.57
CA MET A 53 -1.03 -4.26 -1.37
C MET A 53 -1.96 -3.76 -2.46
N LEU A 54 -1.70 -4.10 -3.72
CA LEU A 54 -2.57 -3.73 -4.84
C LEU A 54 -3.98 -4.33 -4.68
N SER A 55 -4.09 -5.60 -4.28
CA SER A 55 -5.39 -6.24 -4.01
C SER A 55 -6.15 -5.53 -2.89
N THR A 56 -5.49 -5.16 -1.80
CA THR A 56 -6.12 -4.40 -0.70
C THR A 56 -6.57 -3.01 -1.19
N PHE A 57 -5.72 -2.27 -1.91
CA PHE A 57 -6.04 -0.93 -2.40
C PHE A 57 -7.16 -0.91 -3.43
N ALA A 58 -7.22 -1.91 -4.33
CA ALA A 58 -8.28 -2.03 -5.32
C ALA A 58 -9.66 -2.28 -4.70
N SER A 59 -9.72 -2.80 -3.47
CA SER A 59 -10.97 -3.02 -2.73
C SER A 59 -11.48 -1.77 -1.99
N ALA A 60 -10.67 -0.72 -1.89
CA ALA A 60 -11.01 0.48 -1.13
C ALA A 60 -12.03 1.36 -1.86
N THR A 61 -12.96 1.95 -1.10
CA THR A 61 -13.98 2.86 -1.66
C THR A 61 -13.50 4.31 -1.70
N VAL A 62 -14.15 5.15 -2.52
CA VAL A 62 -13.84 6.58 -2.61
C VAL A 62 -13.94 7.28 -1.25
N ASP A 63 -14.95 6.95 -0.45
CA ASP A 63 -15.16 7.59 0.85
C ASP A 63 -14.06 7.23 1.86
N GLN A 64 -13.60 5.98 1.85
CA GLN A 64 -12.46 5.54 2.67
C GLN A 64 -11.19 6.32 2.31
N LEU A 65 -10.94 6.54 1.03
CA LEU A 65 -9.77 7.26 0.54
C LEU A 65 -9.83 8.78 0.78
N ARG A 66 -11.03 9.36 0.86
CA ARG A 66 -11.23 10.79 1.15
C ARG A 66 -11.17 11.10 2.64
N SER A 67 -11.65 10.20 3.49
CA SER A 67 -11.64 10.38 4.94
C SER A 67 -10.22 10.23 5.52
N PRO A 68 -9.80 11.08 6.48
CA PRO A 68 -8.60 10.82 7.28
C PRO A 68 -8.65 9.48 8.02
N THR A 69 -9.80 9.11 8.59
CA THR A 69 -9.96 7.84 9.33
C THR A 69 -9.91 6.64 8.40
N GLY A 70 -10.58 6.72 7.25
CA GLY A 70 -10.55 5.65 6.25
C GLY A 70 -9.17 5.40 5.65
N ARG A 71 -8.32 6.43 5.53
CA ARG A 71 -6.92 6.28 5.11
C ARG A 71 -6.05 5.57 6.15
N VAL A 72 -6.36 5.73 7.44
CA VAL A 72 -5.68 4.99 8.51
C VAL A 72 -6.13 3.53 8.46
N GLU A 73 -7.43 3.27 8.39
CA GLU A 73 -7.96 1.90 8.25
C GLU A 73 -7.41 1.17 7.02
N LEU A 74 -7.28 1.86 5.88
CA LEU A 74 -6.71 1.27 4.67
C LEU A 74 -5.23 0.91 4.85
N ARG A 75 -4.48 1.73 5.59
CA ARG A 75 -3.08 1.44 5.91
C ARG A 75 -2.95 0.22 6.82
N ASP A 76 -3.85 0.07 7.78
CA ASP A 76 -3.79 -1.04 8.75
C ASP A 76 -4.24 -2.38 8.15
N ARG A 77 -4.98 -2.35 7.03
CA ARG A 77 -5.37 -3.55 6.26
C ARG A 77 -4.32 -4.02 5.25
N ALA A 78 -3.36 -3.16 4.92
CA ALA A 78 -2.32 -3.42 3.93
C ALA A 78 -1.04 -3.95 4.59
#